data_AF-A0A2N1ME68-F1
#
_entry.id   AF-A0A2N1ME68-F1
#
_cell.length_a   1.000
_cell.length_b   1.000
_cell.length_c   1.000
_cell.angle_alpha   90.00
_cell.angle_beta   90.00
_cell.angle_gamma   90.00
#
_symmetry.space_group_name_H-M   'P 1'
#
loop_
_entity.id
_entity.type
_entity.pdbx_description
1 polymer ?
#
loop_
_entity_poly.entity_id
_entity_poly.type
_entity_poly.pdbx_seq_one_letter_code
_entity_poly.pdbx_strand_id
1 'polypeptide(L)'
;MAASELSLQELIPHLQSFLINNKASWMEQNFSLIYQTSFENDSFLELQKFCTELMSKEPEKIFNSPDFTSITEKTLITLIQNDIQIDEVQIWEHVLKWGIAQNPELSSDPTCYSNDDFVILKNTLEKCIPFIKFIRFTSKEFLNKVYPYKLVISEKLYENLIKWFLNNDYDPSNKLELQEIKEISCKMNGNDYNPNSNLKLQIVEEINHEINNYYDSSSKLVSQIIIDSKIITIQHAELISKWVDKLEIKDEMKNFYQFELIFRGSRDGFTPKKFHEICDNQSRTVAIIKVKDSNEILGGYNPIKWKDSNEIFYNPIKWESDFGYGNTDDSFIFSFMNKNINEHVISRVKENEYAINNWSHYGPSFGRGDLTIYGGVEDGCNFYDNSNNFCSKRSYERNIRKTESPFHVEEYEVFQIGKKI
;
A
#
# COMPACT_ATOMS: atom_id res chain seq x y z
N MET A 1 21.52 -39.41 -8.09
CA MET A 1 22.42 -38.39 -8.66
C MET A 1 23.69 -39.01 -9.24
N ALA A 2 24.63 -39.53 -8.43
CA ALA A 2 25.90 -40.11 -8.94
C ALA A 2 25.75 -41.11 -10.10
N ALA A 3 24.77 -42.02 -10.05
CA ALA A 3 24.51 -42.96 -11.14
C ALA A 3 24.13 -42.26 -12.47
N SER A 4 23.37 -41.16 -12.40
CA SER A 4 23.03 -40.37 -13.59
C SER A 4 24.22 -39.56 -14.11
N GLU A 5 24.99 -38.93 -13.23
CA GLU A 5 26.17 -38.13 -13.59
C GLU A 5 27.25 -38.99 -14.25
N LEU A 6 27.45 -40.20 -13.73
CA LEU A 6 28.38 -41.19 -14.28
C LEU A 6 27.79 -41.97 -15.47
N SER A 7 26.62 -41.58 -15.97
CA SER A 7 25.94 -42.23 -17.11
C SER A 7 25.68 -43.74 -16.93
N LEU A 8 25.48 -44.19 -15.69
CA LEU A 8 25.15 -45.57 -15.32
C LEU A 8 23.64 -45.83 -15.42
N GLN A 9 23.09 -45.63 -16.63
CA GLN A 9 21.64 -45.63 -16.88
C GLN A 9 20.93 -46.93 -16.45
N GLU A 10 21.60 -48.08 -16.59
CA GLU A 10 21.07 -49.39 -16.19
C GLU A 10 20.85 -49.53 -14.67
N LEU A 11 21.61 -48.79 -13.86
CA LEU A 11 21.51 -48.85 -12.40
C LEU A 11 20.35 -47.99 -11.86
N ILE A 12 19.91 -46.99 -12.63
CA ILE A 12 18.94 -45.98 -12.19
C ILE A 12 17.58 -46.61 -11.82
N PRO A 13 16.95 -47.48 -12.65
CA PRO A 13 15.69 -48.13 -12.29
C PRO A 13 15.81 -48.98 -11.01
N HIS A 14 16.91 -49.72 -10.85
CA HIS A 14 17.13 -50.55 -9.66
C HIS A 14 17.20 -49.73 -8.37
N LEU A 15 17.88 -48.57 -8.40
CA LEU A 15 17.98 -47.68 -7.24
C LEU A 15 16.62 -47.05 -6.90
N GLN A 16 15.85 -46.61 -7.90
CA GLN A 16 14.52 -46.04 -7.68
C GLN A 16 13.57 -47.06 -7.06
N SER A 17 13.48 -48.26 -7.65
CA SER A 17 12.69 -49.36 -7.12
C SER A 17 13.13 -49.79 -5.72
N PHE A 18 14.44 -49.78 -5.42
CA PHE A 18 14.93 -50.08 -4.07
C PHE A 18 14.44 -49.05 -3.05
N LEU A 19 14.54 -47.76 -3.36
CA LEU A 19 14.07 -46.66 -2.50
C LEU A 19 12.56 -46.76 -2.26
N ILE A 20 11.78 -46.96 -3.32
CA ILE A 20 10.32 -47.07 -3.25
C ILE A 20 9.89 -48.23 -2.37
N ASN A 21 10.48 -49.42 -2.56
CA ASN A 21 10.03 -50.62 -1.88
C ASN A 21 10.58 -50.77 -0.45
N ASN A 22 11.74 -50.19 -0.13
CA ASN A 22 12.43 -50.44 1.15
C ASN A 22 12.58 -49.20 2.02
N LYS A 23 12.40 -48.00 1.46
CA LYS A 23 12.64 -46.71 2.15
C LYS A 23 11.46 -45.75 2.06
N ALA A 24 10.25 -46.22 1.75
CA ALA A 24 9.04 -45.41 1.63
C ALA A 24 8.86 -44.40 2.78
N SER A 25 8.95 -44.83 4.04
CA SER A 25 8.81 -43.92 5.19
C SER A 25 9.89 -42.85 5.26
N TRP A 26 11.14 -43.19 4.92
CA TRP A 26 12.21 -42.20 4.82
C TRP A 26 11.94 -41.23 3.67
N MET A 27 11.41 -41.74 2.55
CA MET A 27 11.06 -40.89 1.42
C MET A 27 9.91 -39.93 1.73
N GLU A 28 8.90 -40.36 2.48
CA GLU A 28 7.82 -39.48 2.96
C GLU A 28 8.38 -38.37 3.86
N GLN A 29 9.34 -38.68 4.74
CA GLN A 29 9.98 -37.69 5.62
C GLN A 29 10.96 -36.74 4.92
N ASN A 30 11.43 -37.11 3.72
CA ASN A 30 12.38 -36.35 2.91
C ASN A 30 11.78 -36.02 1.54
N PHE A 31 10.46 -35.81 1.51
CA PHE A 31 9.72 -35.66 0.27
C PHE A 31 10.26 -34.50 -0.56
N SER A 32 10.56 -33.37 0.07
CA SER A 32 11.02 -32.15 -0.60
C SER A 32 12.31 -32.40 -1.36
N LEU A 33 13.28 -33.05 -0.70
CA LEU A 33 14.55 -33.44 -1.31
C LEU A 33 14.35 -34.37 -2.50
N ILE A 34 13.49 -35.38 -2.35
CA ILE A 34 13.24 -36.38 -3.39
C ILE A 34 12.51 -35.76 -4.56
N TYR A 35 11.49 -34.94 -4.30
CA TYR A 35 10.75 -34.22 -5.31
C TYR A 35 11.70 -33.37 -6.15
N GLN A 36 12.48 -32.49 -5.53
CA GLN A 36 13.46 -31.66 -6.24
C GLN A 36 14.44 -32.48 -7.06
N THR A 37 15.08 -33.47 -6.43
CA THR A 37 16.06 -34.33 -7.11
C THR A 37 15.44 -35.08 -8.29
N SER A 38 14.19 -35.55 -8.15
CA SER A 38 13.49 -36.31 -9.18
C SER A 38 13.04 -35.46 -10.37
N PHE A 39 12.61 -34.22 -10.14
CA PHE A 39 12.10 -33.32 -11.17
C PHE A 39 13.18 -32.44 -11.82
N GLU A 40 14.38 -32.39 -11.25
CA GLU A 40 15.56 -31.78 -11.88
C GLU A 40 16.23 -32.72 -12.91
N ASN A 41 15.90 -34.00 -12.91
CA ASN A 41 16.51 -35.00 -13.78
C ASN A 41 15.47 -35.95 -14.38
N ASP A 42 15.31 -35.88 -15.70
CA ASP A 42 14.33 -36.68 -16.46
C ASP A 42 14.56 -38.20 -16.39
N SER A 43 15.71 -38.65 -15.87
CA SER A 43 16.02 -40.09 -15.71
C SER A 43 15.27 -40.74 -14.53
N PHE A 44 14.68 -39.95 -13.62
CA PHE A 44 14.10 -40.45 -12.37
C PHE A 44 12.57 -40.61 -12.41
N LEU A 45 12.06 -41.23 -13.48
CA LEU A 45 10.61 -41.36 -13.74
C LEU A 45 9.81 -42.13 -12.66
N GLU A 46 10.39 -43.16 -12.04
CA GLU A 46 9.68 -43.92 -10.99
C GLU A 46 9.52 -43.09 -9.72
N LEU A 47 10.54 -42.28 -9.36
CA LEU A 47 10.46 -41.37 -8.24
C LEU A 47 9.51 -40.19 -8.53
N GLN A 48 9.51 -39.64 -9.74
CA GLN A 48 8.53 -38.63 -10.14
C GLN A 48 7.10 -39.16 -10.02
N LYS A 49 6.86 -40.41 -10.45
CA LYS A 49 5.57 -41.09 -10.30
C LYS A 49 5.19 -41.27 -8.83
N PHE A 50 6.11 -41.76 -7.99
CA PHE A 50 5.90 -41.88 -6.55
C PHE A 50 5.51 -40.54 -5.93
N CYS A 51 6.25 -39.47 -6.25
CA CYS A 51 5.99 -38.13 -5.74
C CYS A 51 4.60 -37.61 -6.15
N THR A 52 4.25 -37.77 -7.42
CA THR A 52 2.96 -37.34 -7.96
C THR A 52 1.79 -38.11 -7.32
N GLU A 53 1.96 -39.41 -7.11
CA GLU A 53 0.96 -40.23 -6.42
C GLU A 53 0.79 -39.84 -4.95
N LEU A 54 1.89 -39.55 -4.24
CA LEU A 54 1.83 -39.12 -2.84
C LEU A 54 1.14 -37.75 -2.72
N MET A 55 1.45 -36.80 -3.61
CA MET A 55 0.76 -35.50 -3.67
C MET A 55 -0.74 -35.64 -3.91
N SER A 56 -1.14 -36.59 -4.77
CA SER A 56 -2.55 -36.80 -5.06
C SER A 56 -3.31 -37.50 -3.94
N LYS A 57 -2.66 -38.39 -3.17
CA LYS A 57 -3.33 -39.25 -2.17
C LYS A 57 -3.25 -38.67 -0.76
N GLU A 58 -2.11 -38.10 -0.38
CA GLU A 58 -1.82 -37.67 0.99
C GLU A 58 -1.05 -36.34 1.01
N PRO A 59 -1.61 -35.26 0.45
CA PRO A 59 -0.90 -33.98 0.35
C PRO A 59 -0.51 -33.38 1.70
N GLU A 60 -1.29 -33.62 2.76
CA GLU A 60 -0.95 -33.14 4.10
C GLU A 60 0.40 -33.65 4.59
N LYS A 61 0.80 -34.88 4.23
CA LYS A 61 2.12 -35.42 4.63
C LYS A 61 3.27 -34.60 4.06
N ILE A 62 3.07 -34.03 2.88
CA ILE A 62 4.07 -33.25 2.17
C ILE A 62 4.22 -31.87 2.80
N PHE A 63 3.11 -31.16 2.97
CA PHE A 63 3.11 -29.83 3.57
C PHE A 63 3.57 -29.84 5.03
N ASN A 64 3.28 -30.92 5.76
CA ASN A 64 3.75 -31.13 7.13
C ASN A 64 5.16 -31.74 7.24
N SER A 65 5.83 -32.01 6.11
CA SER A 65 7.18 -32.58 6.12
C SER A 65 8.17 -31.66 6.84
N PRO A 66 9.12 -32.19 7.63
CA PRO A 66 10.15 -31.39 8.30
C PRO A 66 11.02 -30.59 7.32
N ASP A 67 11.20 -31.09 6.10
CA ASP A 67 12.04 -30.48 5.06
C ASP A 67 11.28 -29.50 4.15
N PHE A 68 9.98 -29.28 4.38
CA PHE A 68 9.14 -28.44 3.51
C PHE A 68 9.70 -27.01 3.36
N THR A 69 10.18 -26.41 4.45
CA THR A 69 10.72 -25.05 4.42
C THR A 69 12.05 -24.94 3.67
N SER A 70 12.68 -26.06 3.31
CA SER A 70 13.94 -26.10 2.57
C SER A 70 13.73 -26.15 1.04
N ILE A 71 12.49 -26.20 0.55
CA ILE A 71 12.24 -26.18 -0.89
C ILE A 71 12.58 -24.83 -1.51
N THR A 72 12.85 -24.83 -2.82
CA THR A 72 13.06 -23.62 -3.62
C THR A 72 11.72 -22.95 -3.93
N GLU A 73 11.75 -21.64 -4.22
CA GLU A 73 10.58 -20.86 -4.65
C GLU A 73 9.86 -21.53 -5.84
N LYS A 74 10.63 -22.02 -6.82
CA LYS A 74 10.11 -22.73 -8.00
C LYS A 74 9.33 -23.99 -7.61
N THR A 75 9.88 -24.79 -6.70
CA THR A 75 9.22 -26.01 -6.20
C THR A 75 7.94 -25.65 -5.46
N LEU A 76 7.98 -24.65 -4.57
CA LEU A 76 6.80 -24.20 -3.84
C LEU A 76 5.68 -23.76 -4.79
N ILE A 77 6.00 -22.93 -5.78
CA ILE A 77 5.05 -22.48 -6.81
C ILE A 77 4.42 -23.68 -7.53
N THR A 78 5.22 -24.67 -7.91
CA THR A 78 4.72 -25.87 -8.58
C THR A 78 3.75 -26.66 -7.68
N LEU A 79 4.05 -26.75 -6.38
CA LEU A 79 3.17 -27.43 -5.42
C LEU A 79 1.84 -26.70 -5.26
N ILE A 80 1.85 -25.37 -5.05
CA ILE A 80 0.62 -24.59 -4.80
C ILE A 80 -0.22 -24.35 -6.07
N GLN A 81 0.38 -24.44 -7.26
CA GLN A 81 -0.34 -24.35 -8.54
C GLN A 81 -1.23 -25.57 -8.80
N ASN A 82 -0.83 -26.74 -8.34
CA ASN A 82 -1.59 -27.96 -8.53
C ASN A 82 -2.90 -27.89 -7.73
N ASP A 83 -4.01 -28.38 -8.30
CA ASP A 83 -5.30 -28.45 -7.58
C ASP A 83 -5.26 -29.66 -6.64
N ILE A 84 -4.51 -29.49 -5.55
CA ILE A 84 -4.30 -30.47 -4.50
C ILE A 84 -5.53 -30.47 -3.56
N GLN A 85 -5.90 -31.64 -3.05
CA GLN A 85 -6.99 -31.80 -2.06
C GLN A 85 -6.54 -31.38 -0.65
N ILE A 86 -6.14 -30.12 -0.49
CA ILE A 86 -5.85 -29.49 0.79
C ILE A 86 -6.59 -28.16 0.86
N ASP A 87 -7.04 -27.75 2.04
CA ASP A 87 -7.76 -26.49 2.19
C ASP A 87 -6.86 -25.30 1.85
N GLU A 88 -7.39 -24.35 1.09
CA GLU A 88 -6.58 -23.23 0.58
C GLU A 88 -5.99 -22.37 1.69
N VAL A 89 -6.67 -22.28 2.84
CA VAL A 89 -6.16 -21.61 4.04
C VAL A 89 -4.90 -22.31 4.58
N GLN A 90 -4.85 -23.64 4.54
CA GLN A 90 -3.67 -24.39 4.95
C GLN A 90 -2.53 -24.16 3.97
N ILE A 91 -2.79 -24.08 2.65
CA ILE A 91 -1.77 -23.72 1.66
C ILE A 91 -1.13 -22.38 2.02
N TRP A 92 -1.95 -21.38 2.32
CA TRP A 92 -1.47 -20.06 2.72
C TRP A 92 -0.62 -20.07 4.00
N GLU A 93 -1.01 -20.83 5.02
CA GLU A 93 -0.22 -20.99 6.24
C GLU A 93 1.15 -21.63 5.96
N HIS A 94 1.22 -22.62 5.07
CA HIS A 94 2.48 -23.24 4.67
C HIS A 94 3.35 -22.30 3.85
N VAL A 95 2.76 -21.49 2.97
CA VAL A 95 3.47 -20.46 2.20
C VAL A 95 4.06 -19.39 3.12
N LEU A 96 3.30 -18.92 4.12
CA LEU A 96 3.80 -18.02 5.15
C LEU A 96 4.95 -18.65 5.94
N LYS A 97 4.79 -19.90 6.39
CA LYS A 97 5.82 -20.65 7.12
C LYS A 97 7.11 -20.77 6.29
N TRP A 98 6.98 -21.05 4.99
CA TRP A 98 8.11 -21.09 4.07
C TRP A 98 8.79 -19.72 3.94
N GLY A 99 8.02 -18.64 3.73
CA GLY A 99 8.55 -17.29 3.58
C GLY A 99 9.26 -16.77 4.82
N ILE A 100 8.74 -17.07 6.01
CA ILE A 100 9.39 -16.74 7.29
C ILE A 100 10.68 -17.54 7.46
N ALA A 101 10.69 -18.83 7.10
CA ALA A 101 11.89 -19.66 7.19
C ALA A 101 13.02 -19.19 6.24
N GLN A 102 12.70 -18.54 5.12
CA GLN A 102 13.71 -17.93 4.24
C GLN A 102 14.34 -16.67 4.85
N ASN A 103 13.73 -16.09 5.89
CA ASN A 103 14.17 -14.85 6.53
C ASN A 103 14.28 -15.05 8.05
N PRO A 104 15.37 -15.66 8.54
CA PRO A 104 15.48 -16.11 9.94
C PRO A 104 15.36 -15.01 11.02
N GLU A 105 15.50 -13.74 10.63
CA GLU A 105 15.34 -12.58 11.51
C GLU A 105 13.87 -12.25 11.78
N LEU A 106 12.94 -12.74 10.94
CA LEU A 106 11.51 -12.51 11.11
C LEU A 106 10.94 -13.31 12.29
N SER A 107 10.11 -12.62 13.08
CA SER A 107 9.29 -13.26 14.10
C SER A 107 8.27 -14.23 13.45
N SER A 108 7.81 -15.24 14.20
CA SER A 108 6.64 -16.02 13.78
C SER A 108 5.32 -15.29 14.03
N ASP A 109 5.33 -14.30 14.93
CA ASP A 109 4.18 -13.45 15.26
C ASP A 109 4.22 -12.14 14.45
N PRO A 110 3.25 -11.92 13.52
CA PRO A 110 3.19 -10.71 12.70
C PRO A 110 2.91 -9.43 13.48
N THR A 111 2.43 -9.51 14.73
CA THR A 111 2.21 -8.31 15.56
C THR A 111 3.52 -7.64 15.98
N CYS A 112 4.63 -8.36 15.92
CA CYS A 112 5.97 -7.85 16.21
C CYS A 112 6.67 -7.24 14.99
N TYR A 113 6.04 -7.25 13.81
CA TYR A 113 6.70 -6.83 12.56
C TYR A 113 6.78 -5.31 12.46
N SER A 114 7.95 -4.82 12.09
CA SER A 114 8.16 -3.48 11.55
C SER A 114 7.70 -3.39 10.09
N ASN A 115 7.68 -2.18 9.53
CA ASN A 115 7.39 -2.03 8.09
C ASN A 115 8.44 -2.72 7.22
N ASP A 116 9.71 -2.72 7.63
CA ASP A 116 10.79 -3.38 6.90
C ASP A 116 10.62 -4.90 6.91
N ASP A 117 10.18 -5.47 8.03
CA ASP A 117 9.86 -6.90 8.15
C ASP A 117 8.75 -7.32 7.17
N PHE A 118 7.71 -6.49 7.03
CA PHE A 118 6.66 -6.72 6.02
C PHE A 118 7.18 -6.63 4.58
N VAL A 119 8.09 -5.69 4.29
CA VAL A 119 8.70 -5.56 2.96
C VAL A 119 9.57 -6.78 2.63
N ILE A 120 10.36 -7.29 3.59
CA ILE A 120 11.17 -8.49 3.43
C ILE A 120 10.29 -9.70 3.09
N LEU A 121 9.23 -9.92 3.89
CA LEU A 121 8.32 -11.04 3.66
C LEU A 121 7.53 -10.89 2.35
N LYS A 122 7.10 -9.67 2.01
CA LYS A 122 6.43 -9.34 0.74
C LYS A 122 7.30 -9.72 -0.45
N ASN A 123 8.56 -9.30 -0.46
CA ASN A 123 9.48 -9.57 -1.56
C ASN A 123 9.76 -11.07 -1.71
N THR A 124 9.80 -11.80 -0.58
CA THR A 124 9.99 -13.26 -0.57
C THR A 124 8.78 -14.00 -1.13
N LEU A 125 7.56 -13.54 -0.86
CA LEU A 125 6.32 -14.22 -1.22
C LEU A 125 5.68 -13.70 -2.52
N GLU A 126 6.24 -12.65 -3.12
CA GLU A 126 5.64 -11.93 -4.26
C GLU A 126 5.19 -12.87 -5.38
N LYS A 127 6.03 -13.85 -5.76
CA LYS A 127 5.70 -14.79 -6.84
C LYS A 127 4.81 -15.95 -6.41
N CYS A 128 4.66 -16.20 -5.10
CA CYS A 128 3.82 -17.27 -4.58
C CYS A 128 2.36 -16.83 -4.42
N ILE A 129 2.14 -15.58 -3.98
CA ILE A 129 0.82 -15.00 -3.69
C ILE A 129 -0.20 -15.16 -4.83
N PRO A 130 0.16 -14.97 -6.12
CA PRO A 130 -0.79 -15.12 -7.23
C PRO A 130 -1.45 -16.50 -7.35
N PHE A 131 -0.83 -17.53 -6.79
CA PHE A 131 -1.32 -18.91 -6.88
C PHE A 131 -2.24 -19.29 -5.70
N ILE A 132 -2.37 -18.42 -4.70
CA ILE A 132 -3.26 -18.62 -3.56
C ILE A 132 -4.68 -18.21 -3.92
N LYS A 133 -5.62 -19.16 -3.85
CA LYS A 133 -7.05 -18.93 -4.17
C LYS A 133 -7.79 -18.35 -2.95
N PHE A 134 -7.42 -17.15 -2.51
CA PHE A 134 -7.99 -16.49 -1.32
C PHE A 134 -9.53 -16.50 -1.24
N ILE A 135 -10.21 -16.45 -2.38
CA ILE A 135 -11.68 -16.58 -2.49
C ILE A 135 -12.26 -17.91 -1.99
N ARG A 136 -11.43 -18.92 -1.73
CA ARG A 136 -11.85 -20.21 -1.15
C ARG A 136 -11.87 -20.17 0.39
N PHE A 137 -11.46 -19.05 1.00
CA PHE A 137 -11.43 -18.91 2.45
C PHE A 137 -12.83 -18.50 2.94
N THR A 138 -13.14 -18.82 4.18
CA THR A 138 -14.23 -18.18 4.91
C THR A 138 -13.83 -16.78 5.38
N SER A 139 -14.80 -15.89 5.65
CA SER A 139 -14.51 -14.56 6.21
C SER A 139 -13.76 -14.62 7.54
N LYS A 140 -14.01 -15.67 8.34
CA LYS A 140 -13.29 -15.92 9.60
C LYS A 140 -11.83 -16.29 9.35
N GLU A 141 -11.56 -17.14 8.37
CA GLU A 141 -10.19 -17.51 8.00
C GLU A 141 -9.43 -16.33 7.42
N PHE A 142 -10.05 -15.57 6.51
CA PHE A 142 -9.45 -14.34 5.99
C PHE A 142 -9.09 -13.36 7.12
N LEU A 143 -10.02 -13.08 8.02
CA LEU A 143 -9.80 -12.16 9.14
C LEU A 143 -8.67 -12.64 10.08
N ASN A 144 -8.55 -13.94 10.33
CA ASN A 144 -7.59 -14.45 11.30
C ASN A 144 -6.23 -14.80 10.70
N LYS A 145 -6.17 -15.18 9.42
CA LYS A 145 -4.99 -15.76 8.77
C LYS A 145 -4.39 -14.88 7.68
N VAL A 146 -5.19 -14.02 7.06
CA VAL A 146 -4.75 -13.16 5.95
C VAL A 146 -4.58 -11.71 6.42
N TYR A 147 -5.55 -11.18 7.17
CA TYR A 147 -5.52 -9.80 7.68
C TYR A 147 -4.25 -9.41 8.46
N PRO A 148 -3.65 -10.27 9.33
CA PRO A 148 -2.41 -9.93 10.02
C PRO A 148 -1.24 -9.64 9.07
N TYR A 149 -1.29 -10.20 7.86
CA TYR A 149 -0.27 -10.07 6.82
C TYR A 149 -0.72 -9.15 5.67
N LYS A 150 -1.70 -8.26 5.91
CA LYS A 150 -2.26 -7.37 4.87
C LYS A 150 -1.23 -6.53 4.10
N LEU A 151 -0.10 -6.20 4.73
CA LEU A 151 0.99 -5.43 4.09
C LEU A 151 1.88 -6.28 3.16
N VAL A 152 1.80 -7.62 3.28
CA VAL A 152 2.47 -8.57 2.38
C VAL A 152 1.71 -8.66 1.04
N ILE A 153 0.39 -8.49 1.08
CA ILE A 153 -0.49 -8.57 -0.10
C ILE A 153 -0.49 -7.22 -0.81
N SER A 154 -0.53 -7.22 -2.15
CA SER A 154 -0.66 -5.97 -2.91
C SER A 154 -1.97 -5.25 -2.54
N GLU A 155 -1.92 -3.93 -2.43
CA GLU A 155 -3.06 -3.11 -2.00
C GLU A 155 -4.31 -3.41 -2.84
N LYS A 156 -4.14 -3.48 -4.17
CA LYS A 156 -5.22 -3.84 -5.11
C LYS A 156 -5.84 -5.21 -4.82
N LEU A 157 -5.02 -6.24 -4.60
CA LEU A 157 -5.54 -7.58 -4.31
C LEU A 157 -6.26 -7.58 -2.96
N TYR A 158 -5.67 -6.94 -1.95
CA TYR A 158 -6.23 -6.87 -0.61
C TYR A 158 -7.58 -6.13 -0.57
N GLU A 159 -7.71 -4.99 -1.26
CA GLU A 159 -8.99 -4.27 -1.37
C GLU A 159 -10.09 -5.11 -2.04
N ASN A 160 -9.74 -5.85 -3.09
CA ASN A 160 -10.68 -6.75 -3.77
C ASN A 160 -11.12 -7.88 -2.86
N LEU A 161 -10.21 -8.46 -2.09
CA LEU A 161 -10.55 -9.48 -1.11
C LEU A 161 -11.45 -8.89 -0.01
N ILE A 162 -11.16 -7.70 0.51
CA ILE A 162 -12.01 -7.02 1.48
C ILE A 162 -13.43 -6.82 0.94
N LYS A 163 -13.58 -6.36 -0.30
CA LYS A 163 -14.90 -6.25 -0.96
C LYS A 163 -15.60 -7.61 -1.05
N TRP A 164 -14.88 -8.65 -1.45
CA TRP A 164 -15.40 -10.01 -1.54
C TRP A 164 -15.91 -10.53 -0.18
N PHE A 165 -15.13 -10.35 0.90
CA PHE A 165 -15.46 -10.90 2.23
C PHE A 165 -16.50 -10.09 3.01
N LEU A 166 -16.69 -8.79 2.67
CA LEU A 166 -17.63 -7.90 3.36
C LEU A 166 -18.97 -7.75 2.64
N ASN A 167 -19.05 -8.06 1.35
CA ASN A 167 -20.27 -7.92 0.58
C ASN A 167 -21.18 -9.15 0.78
N ASN A 168 -22.23 -9.01 1.60
CA ASN A 168 -23.22 -10.08 1.82
C ASN A 168 -24.13 -10.34 0.59
N ASP A 169 -24.13 -9.43 -0.41
CA ASP A 169 -24.92 -9.53 -1.65
C ASP A 169 -24.09 -10.06 -2.84
N TYR A 170 -22.85 -10.52 -2.60
CA TYR A 170 -21.96 -11.04 -3.63
C TYR A 170 -22.41 -12.42 -4.11
N ASP A 171 -22.86 -12.53 -5.35
CA ASP A 171 -23.26 -13.80 -5.96
C ASP A 171 -22.06 -14.52 -6.60
N PRO A 172 -21.55 -15.62 -6.02
CA PRO A 172 -20.39 -16.36 -6.52
C PRO A 172 -20.63 -17.05 -7.88
N SER A 173 -21.86 -17.02 -8.42
CA SER A 173 -22.17 -17.50 -9.77
C SER A 173 -21.77 -16.52 -10.89
N ASN A 174 -21.40 -15.28 -10.54
CA ASN A 174 -20.98 -14.27 -11.50
C ASN A 174 -19.56 -14.56 -12.03
N LYS A 175 -19.52 -15.39 -13.08
CA LYS A 175 -18.31 -15.98 -13.69
C LYS A 175 -17.29 -14.94 -14.19
N LEU A 176 -17.72 -13.70 -14.44
CA LEU A 176 -16.87 -12.58 -14.88
C LEU A 176 -15.93 -12.08 -13.78
N GLU A 177 -16.43 -11.81 -12.57
CA GLU A 177 -15.60 -11.29 -11.48
C GLU A 177 -14.59 -12.35 -10.98
N LEU A 178 -14.97 -13.63 -11.07
CA LEU A 178 -14.08 -14.76 -10.81
C LEU A 178 -12.94 -14.85 -11.84
N GLN A 179 -13.20 -14.48 -13.09
CA GLN A 179 -12.18 -14.37 -14.14
C GLN A 179 -11.31 -13.14 -13.91
N GLU A 180 -11.86 -12.01 -13.49
CA GLU A 180 -11.10 -10.80 -13.19
C GLU A 180 -10.12 -10.98 -12.01
N ILE A 181 -10.52 -11.68 -10.93
CA ILE A 181 -9.62 -11.98 -9.80
C ILE A 181 -8.51 -12.94 -10.23
N LYS A 182 -8.83 -13.98 -11.02
CA LYS A 182 -7.85 -14.91 -11.60
C LYS A 182 -6.93 -14.23 -12.62
N GLU A 183 -7.44 -13.26 -13.38
CA GLU A 183 -6.66 -12.50 -14.35
C GLU A 183 -5.78 -11.46 -13.66
N ILE A 184 -6.22 -10.84 -12.57
CA ILE A 184 -5.39 -9.91 -11.79
C ILE A 184 -4.20 -10.65 -11.16
N SER A 185 -4.40 -11.87 -10.66
CA SER A 185 -3.29 -12.69 -10.16
C SER A 185 -2.34 -13.10 -11.30
N CYS A 186 -2.85 -13.46 -12.48
CA CYS A 186 -2.02 -13.86 -13.62
C CYS A 186 -1.33 -12.69 -14.38
N LYS A 187 -1.93 -11.50 -14.45
CA LYS A 187 -1.46 -10.36 -15.28
C LYS A 187 -0.34 -9.54 -14.65
N MET A 188 0.05 -9.79 -13.41
CA MET A 188 1.20 -9.10 -12.76
C MET A 188 2.57 -9.57 -13.30
N ASN A 189 2.62 -10.56 -14.21
CA ASN A 189 3.85 -11.17 -14.75
C ASN A 189 4.29 -10.66 -16.15
N GLY A 190 3.94 -9.44 -16.55
CA GLY A 190 4.26 -8.96 -17.89
C GLY A 190 5.70 -8.45 -18.07
N ASN A 191 6.69 -9.35 -18.23
CA ASN A 191 7.88 -9.17 -19.08
C ASN A 191 8.61 -10.53 -19.29
N ASP A 192 8.26 -11.25 -20.36
CA ASP A 192 9.22 -11.78 -21.38
C ASP A 192 8.57 -12.73 -22.44
N TYR A 193 8.56 -12.25 -23.70
CA TYR A 193 8.71 -12.88 -25.04
C TYR A 193 8.00 -14.18 -25.52
N ASN A 194 7.31 -14.10 -26.70
CA ASN A 194 7.80 -14.60 -28.01
C ASN A 194 6.85 -14.21 -29.20
N PRO A 195 7.34 -13.53 -30.26
CA PRO A 195 6.57 -13.05 -31.40
C PRO A 195 6.50 -14.09 -32.53
N ASN A 196 5.38 -14.79 -32.72
CA ASN A 196 4.94 -15.27 -34.04
C ASN A 196 3.59 -16.01 -33.96
N SER A 197 2.48 -15.27 -33.98
CA SER A 197 1.29 -15.78 -34.65
C SER A 197 0.46 -14.62 -35.17
N ASN A 198 0.46 -14.50 -36.50
CA ASN A 198 -0.27 -13.47 -37.26
C ASN A 198 -1.80 -13.68 -37.24
N LEU A 199 -2.31 -14.49 -36.32
CA LEU A 199 -3.72 -14.84 -36.20
C LEU A 199 -4.48 -13.94 -35.22
N LYS A 200 -3.78 -13.04 -34.49
CA LYS A 200 -4.39 -12.14 -33.51
C LYS A 200 -4.83 -10.78 -34.07
N LEU A 201 -4.30 -10.29 -35.21
CA LEU A 201 -4.60 -8.91 -35.62
C LEU A 201 -6.09 -8.69 -35.97
N GLN A 202 -6.74 -9.65 -36.64
CA GLN A 202 -8.16 -9.53 -37.00
C GLN A 202 -9.10 -9.60 -35.78
N ILE A 203 -8.81 -10.48 -34.81
CA ILE A 203 -9.60 -10.58 -33.58
C ILE A 203 -9.38 -9.35 -32.68
N VAL A 204 -8.15 -8.80 -32.64
CA VAL A 204 -7.83 -7.59 -31.87
C VAL A 204 -8.52 -6.35 -32.46
N GLU A 205 -8.66 -6.25 -33.78
CA GLU A 205 -9.36 -5.12 -34.42
C GLU A 205 -10.88 -5.17 -34.23
N GLU A 206 -11.49 -6.37 -34.30
CA GLU A 206 -12.93 -6.55 -34.03
C GLU A 206 -13.28 -6.33 -32.56
N ILE A 207 -12.47 -6.84 -31.63
CA ILE A 207 -12.64 -6.60 -30.19
C ILE A 207 -12.40 -5.12 -29.85
N ASN A 208 -11.43 -4.45 -30.45
CA ASN A 208 -11.21 -3.03 -30.22
C ASN A 208 -12.38 -2.16 -30.73
N HIS A 209 -13.04 -2.56 -31.80
CA HIS A 209 -14.21 -1.82 -32.31
C HIS A 209 -15.45 -1.98 -31.40
N GLU A 210 -15.65 -3.15 -30.79
CA GLU A 210 -16.73 -3.37 -29.81
C GLU A 210 -16.42 -2.79 -28.42
N ILE A 211 -15.16 -2.86 -27.98
CA ILE A 211 -14.67 -2.19 -26.76
C ILE A 211 -14.82 -0.67 -26.90
N ASN A 212 -14.39 -0.05 -27.99
CA ASN A 212 -14.44 1.42 -28.13
C ASN A 212 -15.86 2.01 -28.20
N ASN A 213 -16.88 1.20 -28.53
CA ASN A 213 -18.28 1.65 -28.60
C ASN A 213 -19.09 1.36 -27.32
N TYR A 214 -18.60 0.51 -26.40
CA TYR A 214 -19.20 0.30 -25.08
C TYR A 214 -18.45 1.04 -23.96
N TYR A 215 -17.21 1.51 -24.22
CA TYR A 215 -16.46 2.43 -23.36
C TYR A 215 -17.01 3.87 -23.47
N ASP A 216 -18.27 4.02 -23.08
CA ASP A 216 -18.86 5.32 -22.80
C ASP A 216 -18.30 5.87 -21.47
N SER A 217 -17.29 6.71 -21.62
CA SER A 217 -17.07 7.98 -20.90
C SER A 217 -16.91 8.03 -19.38
N SER A 218 -16.74 6.92 -18.63
CA SER A 218 -16.63 7.00 -17.15
C SER A 218 -15.51 6.20 -16.45
N SER A 219 -14.60 5.56 -17.19
CA SER A 219 -13.51 4.75 -16.57
C SER A 219 -12.09 5.18 -16.94
N LYS A 220 -11.91 6.42 -17.39
CA LYS A 220 -10.56 6.97 -17.60
C LYS A 220 -9.94 7.35 -16.25
N LEU A 221 -8.73 6.82 -16.01
CA LEU A 221 -7.75 7.11 -14.95
C LEU A 221 -7.75 6.19 -13.71
N VAL A 222 -6.99 5.08 -13.77
CA VAL A 222 -6.41 4.41 -12.59
C VAL A 222 -5.51 5.42 -11.87
N SER A 223 -5.81 5.75 -10.60
CA SER A 223 -5.11 6.78 -9.82
C SER A 223 -3.61 6.53 -9.69
N GLN A 224 -2.81 7.41 -10.31
CA GLN A 224 -1.34 7.45 -10.22
C GLN A 224 -0.84 8.23 -8.98
N ILE A 225 -1.66 8.36 -7.93
CA ILE A 225 -1.29 9.11 -6.74
C ILE A 225 -0.30 8.28 -5.92
N ILE A 226 0.94 8.76 -5.85
CA ILE A 226 1.99 8.23 -4.99
C ILE A 226 2.13 9.18 -3.81
N ILE A 227 2.00 8.67 -2.59
CA ILE A 227 2.14 9.43 -1.35
C ILE A 227 2.87 8.59 -0.29
N ASP A 228 3.95 9.13 0.28
CA ASP A 228 4.62 8.60 1.48
C ASP A 228 4.11 9.36 2.71
N SER A 229 2.95 8.94 3.23
CA SER A 229 2.35 9.54 4.43
C SER A 229 2.17 8.50 5.53
N LYS A 230 2.51 8.89 6.77
CA LYS A 230 2.15 8.12 7.98
C LYS A 230 0.77 8.47 8.51
N ILE A 231 0.20 9.61 8.10
CA ILE A 231 -1.04 10.17 8.66
C ILE A 231 -2.25 9.84 7.78
N ILE A 232 -2.16 10.02 6.46
CA ILE A 232 -3.27 9.88 5.52
C ILE A 232 -3.06 8.74 4.51
N THR A 233 -4.16 8.24 3.95
CA THR A 233 -4.15 7.21 2.89
C THR A 233 -4.26 7.82 1.50
N ILE A 234 -4.09 7.01 0.45
CA ILE A 234 -4.27 7.43 -0.95
C ILE A 234 -5.65 8.04 -1.18
N GLN A 235 -6.71 7.48 -0.60
CA GLN A 235 -8.08 8.01 -0.74
C GLN A 235 -8.23 9.44 -0.20
N HIS A 236 -7.53 9.77 0.89
CA HIS A 236 -7.51 11.15 1.39
C HIS A 236 -6.76 12.06 0.42
N ALA A 237 -5.62 11.59 -0.11
CA ALA A 237 -4.83 12.34 -1.09
C ALA A 237 -5.60 12.59 -2.39
N GLU A 238 -6.39 11.62 -2.87
CA GLU A 238 -7.31 11.76 -4.00
C GLU A 238 -8.36 12.85 -3.72
N LEU A 239 -9.00 12.79 -2.56
CA LEU A 239 -10.03 13.76 -2.20
C LEU A 239 -9.46 15.17 -2.03
N ILE A 240 -8.29 15.31 -1.41
CA ILE A 240 -7.56 16.59 -1.34
C ILE A 240 -7.24 17.08 -2.75
N SER A 241 -6.80 16.20 -3.65
CA SER A 241 -6.51 16.54 -5.04
C SER A 241 -7.74 17.04 -5.80
N LYS A 242 -8.92 16.45 -5.57
CA LYS A 242 -10.19 16.96 -6.09
C LYS A 242 -10.45 18.38 -5.61
N TRP A 243 -10.21 18.64 -4.32
CA TRP A 243 -10.43 19.97 -3.75
C TRP A 243 -9.50 21.04 -4.30
N VAL A 244 -8.25 20.68 -4.64
CA VAL A 244 -7.29 21.54 -5.33
C VAL A 244 -7.79 21.91 -6.72
N ASP A 245 -8.34 20.95 -7.47
CA ASP A 245 -8.97 21.21 -8.79
C ASP A 245 -10.39 21.81 -8.68
N LYS A 246 -10.85 22.14 -7.46
CA LYS A 246 -12.20 22.67 -7.16
C LYS A 246 -13.34 21.75 -7.65
N LEU A 247 -13.09 20.45 -7.64
CA LEU A 247 -14.03 19.40 -8.04
C LEU A 247 -14.92 18.97 -6.87
N GLU A 248 -16.15 18.55 -7.18
CA GLU A 248 -17.03 17.85 -6.24
C GLU A 248 -16.57 16.41 -6.00
N ILE A 249 -17.08 15.77 -4.95
CA ILE A 249 -16.71 14.38 -4.59
C ILE A 249 -17.01 13.40 -5.73
N LYS A 250 -18.13 13.62 -6.45
CA LYS A 250 -18.58 12.76 -7.56
C LYS A 250 -17.87 13.05 -8.88
N ASP A 251 -17.19 14.19 -8.98
CA ASP A 251 -16.52 14.56 -10.21
C ASP A 251 -15.30 13.67 -10.45
N GLU A 252 -15.10 13.35 -11.73
CA GLU A 252 -13.93 12.61 -12.19
C GLU A 252 -12.69 13.52 -12.21
N MET A 253 -11.58 13.00 -11.67
CA MET A 253 -10.30 13.70 -11.73
C MET A 253 -9.71 13.58 -13.13
N LYS A 254 -9.35 14.72 -13.72
CA LYS A 254 -8.65 14.77 -15.02
C LYS A 254 -7.13 14.79 -14.90
N ASN A 255 -6.61 15.18 -13.74
CA ASN A 255 -5.18 15.30 -13.48
C ASN A 255 -4.80 14.39 -12.32
N PHE A 256 -3.61 13.80 -12.37
CA PHE A 256 -3.02 13.14 -11.22
C PHE A 256 -2.08 14.07 -10.48
N TYR A 257 -2.03 13.93 -9.16
CA TYR A 257 -1.11 14.66 -8.30
C TYR A 257 -0.07 13.72 -7.72
N GLN A 258 1.18 14.15 -7.72
CA GLN A 258 2.24 13.54 -6.92
C GLN A 258 2.40 14.33 -5.63
N PHE A 259 2.45 13.61 -4.50
CA PHE A 259 2.68 14.19 -3.18
C PHE A 259 4.12 13.89 -2.78
N GLU A 260 5.00 14.87 -2.94
CA GLU A 260 6.40 14.77 -2.53
C GLU A 260 6.55 15.23 -1.08
N LEU A 261 6.95 14.32 -0.19
CA LEU A 261 7.15 14.63 1.22
C LEU A 261 8.37 15.53 1.41
N ILE A 262 8.15 16.80 1.75
CA ILE A 262 9.23 17.75 2.01
C ILE A 262 9.53 17.90 3.50
N PHE A 263 8.55 17.67 4.38
CA PHE A 263 8.71 17.80 5.83
C PHE A 263 7.96 16.70 6.58
N ARG A 264 8.56 16.13 7.63
CA ARG A 264 7.91 15.22 8.58
C ARG A 264 8.42 15.50 9.99
N GLY A 265 7.53 15.81 10.93
CA GLY A 265 7.88 16.17 12.31
C GLY A 265 8.78 15.15 13.01
N SER A 266 8.48 13.85 12.89
CA SER A 266 9.34 12.78 13.45
C SER A 266 10.73 12.67 12.81
N ARG A 267 10.91 13.19 11.59
CA ARG A 267 12.20 13.16 10.85
C ARG A 267 13.00 14.45 11.06
N ASP A 268 12.33 15.60 10.95
CA ASP A 268 12.96 16.91 10.83
C ASP A 268 12.89 17.73 12.13
N GLY A 269 12.06 17.32 13.09
CA GLY A 269 11.73 18.05 14.31
C GLY A 269 10.47 18.88 14.17
N PHE A 270 9.84 19.27 15.30
CA PHE A 270 8.52 19.93 15.31
C PHE A 270 8.55 21.46 15.44
N THR A 271 9.73 22.07 15.46
CA THR A 271 9.85 23.51 15.75
C THR A 271 9.45 24.36 14.53
N PRO A 272 8.85 25.56 14.72
CA PRO A 272 8.61 26.52 13.64
C PRO A 272 9.86 26.81 12.82
N LYS A 273 11.00 26.95 13.50
CA LYS A 273 12.28 27.16 12.84
C LYS A 273 12.60 26.06 11.83
N LYS A 274 12.39 24.79 12.19
CA LYS A 274 12.62 23.67 11.26
C LYS A 274 11.64 23.67 10.10
N PHE A 275 10.38 24.01 10.36
CA PHE A 275 9.39 24.20 9.31
C PHE A 275 9.83 25.29 8.33
N HIS A 276 10.18 26.49 8.80
CA HIS A 276 10.61 27.59 7.96
C HIS A 276 11.93 27.30 7.22
N GLU A 277 12.90 26.64 7.85
CA GLU A 277 14.15 26.20 7.20
C GLU A 277 13.92 25.31 5.97
N ILE A 278 12.83 24.53 5.95
CA ILE A 278 12.56 23.52 4.90
C ILE A 278 11.45 23.97 3.94
N CYS A 279 10.39 24.57 4.46
CA CYS A 279 9.16 24.86 3.72
C CYS A 279 9.06 26.29 3.20
N ASP A 280 9.86 27.23 3.70
CA ASP A 280 9.88 28.59 3.12
C ASP A 280 10.26 28.53 1.63
N ASN A 281 9.69 29.43 0.85
CA ASN A 281 9.79 29.49 -0.61
C ASN A 281 9.17 28.31 -1.37
N GLN A 282 8.67 27.28 -0.68
CA GLN A 282 7.90 26.19 -1.30
C GLN A 282 6.46 26.64 -1.53
N SER A 283 5.95 26.40 -2.74
CA SER A 283 4.55 26.62 -3.09
C SER A 283 3.84 25.31 -3.41
N ARG A 284 2.51 25.37 -3.53
CA ARG A 284 1.64 24.22 -3.78
C ARG A 284 1.90 23.11 -2.76
N THR A 285 1.72 23.44 -1.50
CA THR A 285 1.96 22.52 -0.40
C THR A 285 0.68 22.11 0.29
N VAL A 286 0.63 20.87 0.78
CA VAL A 286 -0.44 20.36 1.64
C VAL A 286 0.17 20.01 2.99
N ALA A 287 -0.30 20.65 4.05
CA ALA A 287 0.04 20.29 5.42
C ALA A 287 -1.00 19.34 6.00
N ILE A 288 -0.53 18.25 6.61
CA ILE A 288 -1.32 17.19 7.25
C ILE A 288 -0.89 17.10 8.71
N ILE A 289 -1.83 17.22 9.65
CA ILE A 289 -1.57 17.26 11.09
C ILE A 289 -2.39 16.16 11.77
N LYS A 290 -1.70 15.28 12.49
CA LYS A 290 -2.30 14.26 13.35
C LYS A 290 -2.49 14.81 14.75
N VAL A 291 -3.74 14.85 15.22
CA VAL A 291 -4.06 15.28 16.59
C VAL A 291 -3.82 14.12 17.55
N LYS A 292 -3.00 14.36 18.59
CA LYS A 292 -2.61 13.38 19.61
C LYS A 292 -3.80 12.85 20.38
N ASP A 293 -3.73 11.56 20.74
CA ASP A 293 -4.72 10.85 21.54
C ASP A 293 -6.13 10.87 20.90
N SER A 294 -6.20 11.04 19.59
CA SER A 294 -7.45 11.11 18.84
C SER A 294 -7.30 10.52 17.45
N ASN A 295 -8.42 10.31 16.76
CA ASN A 295 -8.46 9.93 15.35
C ASN A 295 -8.62 11.12 14.40
N GLU A 296 -8.54 12.34 14.91
CA GLU A 296 -8.72 13.57 14.15
C GLU A 296 -7.45 13.87 13.32
N ILE A 297 -7.66 14.21 12.06
CA ILE A 297 -6.63 14.69 11.14
C ILE A 297 -7.06 16.08 10.68
N LEU A 298 -6.17 17.05 10.79
CA LEU A 298 -6.36 18.43 10.35
C LEU A 298 -5.41 18.73 9.21
N GLY A 299 -5.71 19.73 8.40
CA GLY A 299 -4.78 20.12 7.36
C GLY A 299 -5.21 21.35 6.59
N GLY A 300 -4.32 21.77 5.67
CA GLY A 300 -4.58 22.88 4.79
C GLY A 300 -3.70 22.83 3.54
N TYR A 301 -4.24 23.38 2.46
CA TYR A 301 -3.55 23.54 1.18
C TYR A 301 -3.10 24.97 1.00
N ASN A 302 -1.80 25.19 0.79
CA ASN A 302 -1.22 26.47 0.44
C ASN A 302 -0.78 26.48 -1.05
N PRO A 303 -1.50 27.20 -1.94
CA PRO A 303 -1.13 27.30 -3.36
C PRO A 303 0.06 28.22 -3.64
N ILE A 304 0.34 29.17 -2.75
CA ILE A 304 1.40 30.17 -2.90
C ILE A 304 2.65 29.75 -2.12
N LYS A 305 3.75 30.51 -2.28
CA LYS A 305 4.97 30.28 -1.51
C LYS A 305 4.74 30.62 -0.04
N TRP A 306 5.26 29.80 0.87
CA TRP A 306 5.51 30.24 2.25
C TRP A 306 6.54 31.36 2.22
N LYS A 307 6.25 32.47 2.91
CA LYS A 307 7.12 33.65 2.93
C LYS A 307 8.30 33.42 3.84
N ASP A 308 9.49 33.82 3.39
CA ASP A 308 10.69 33.83 4.22
C ASP A 308 10.46 34.75 5.42
N SER A 309 10.68 34.20 6.62
CA SER A 309 10.65 34.95 7.88
C SER A 309 11.45 36.26 7.84
N ASN A 310 12.56 36.33 7.10
CA ASN A 310 13.39 37.53 6.97
C ASN A 310 12.76 38.62 6.08
N GLU A 311 11.89 38.26 5.13
CA GLU A 311 11.18 39.21 4.26
C GLU A 311 10.00 39.90 4.98
N ILE A 312 9.58 39.38 6.14
CA ILE A 312 8.45 39.90 6.93
C ILE A 312 8.85 41.14 7.73
N PHE A 313 10.14 41.34 8.03
CA PHE A 313 10.63 42.36 8.98
C PHE A 313 10.95 43.75 8.39
N TYR A 314 10.80 44.03 7.09
CA TYR A 314 11.19 45.34 6.54
C TYR A 314 10.27 45.88 5.45
N ASN A 315 9.24 46.66 5.85
CA ASN A 315 8.67 47.68 4.98
C ASN A 315 7.99 48.79 5.82
N PRO A 316 8.50 50.03 5.76
CA PRO A 316 8.10 51.13 6.64
C PRO A 316 6.72 51.77 6.32
N ILE A 317 5.92 51.20 5.41
CA ILE A 317 4.70 51.84 4.87
C ILE A 317 3.41 51.00 5.09
N LYS A 318 3.49 49.77 5.62
CA LYS A 318 2.31 48.96 6.01
C LYS A 318 2.36 48.62 7.50
N TRP A 319 1.19 48.46 8.13
CA TRP A 319 1.09 48.05 9.53
C TRP A 319 1.66 46.63 9.71
N GLU A 320 2.43 46.41 10.78
CA GLU A 320 3.18 45.17 11.06
C GLU A 320 2.31 43.90 10.98
N SER A 321 1.00 44.00 11.25
CA SER A 321 0.07 42.86 11.28
C SER A 321 -0.23 42.22 9.93
N ASP A 322 -0.01 42.91 8.81
CA ASP A 322 -0.37 42.41 7.48
C ASP A 322 0.80 41.72 6.74
N PHE A 323 2.03 41.77 7.30
CA PHE A 323 3.21 41.18 6.64
C PHE A 323 3.27 39.67 6.70
N GLY A 324 2.89 39.12 7.85
CA GLY A 324 2.91 37.68 8.09
C GLY A 324 1.87 36.91 7.27
N TYR A 325 0.89 37.58 6.65
CA TYR A 325 -0.15 36.89 5.92
C TYR A 325 0.11 36.78 4.41
N GLY A 326 -0.25 35.65 3.82
CA GLY A 326 -0.22 35.39 2.39
C GLY A 326 -1.61 35.51 1.78
N ASN A 327 -1.71 36.27 0.67
CA ASN A 327 -2.97 36.50 -0.04
C ASN A 327 -3.25 35.41 -1.08
N THR A 328 -4.37 34.69 -0.95
CA THR A 328 -4.85 33.75 -1.98
C THR A 328 -6.33 33.39 -1.77
N ASP A 329 -7.07 33.21 -2.88
CA ASP A 329 -8.45 32.69 -2.87
C ASP A 329 -8.50 31.15 -2.99
N ASP A 330 -7.38 30.51 -3.33
CA ASP A 330 -7.34 29.09 -3.72
C ASP A 330 -6.95 28.16 -2.57
N SER A 331 -6.64 28.72 -1.39
CA SER A 331 -6.37 27.93 -0.19
C SER A 331 -7.65 27.34 0.39
N PHE A 332 -7.50 26.24 1.11
CA PHE A 332 -8.56 25.62 1.90
C PHE A 332 -7.95 24.91 3.09
N ILE A 333 -8.72 24.80 4.17
CA ILE A 333 -8.40 23.96 5.32
C ILE A 333 -9.43 22.84 5.43
N PHE A 334 -9.06 21.76 6.09
CA PHE A 334 -9.91 20.59 6.22
C PHE A 334 -9.67 19.82 7.51
N SER A 335 -10.62 18.93 7.79
CA SER A 335 -10.50 17.90 8.81
C SER A 335 -11.05 16.57 8.31
N PHE A 336 -10.49 15.48 8.81
CA PHE A 336 -11.03 14.13 8.70
C PHE A 336 -11.22 13.51 10.09
N MET A 337 -12.31 12.76 10.26
CA MET A 337 -12.52 11.92 11.43
C MET A 337 -12.23 10.46 11.08
N ASN A 338 -11.23 9.86 11.73
CA ASN A 338 -10.72 8.52 11.44
C ASN A 338 -10.03 8.42 10.06
N LYS A 339 -9.64 7.19 9.69
CA LYS A 339 -9.11 6.87 8.35
C LYS A 339 -10.21 6.82 7.26
N ASN A 340 -11.41 7.34 7.53
CA ASN A 340 -12.55 7.29 6.62
C ASN A 340 -12.79 8.66 5.99
N ILE A 341 -12.75 8.72 4.65
CA ILE A 341 -12.96 9.96 3.90
C ILE A 341 -14.40 10.51 3.97
N ASN A 342 -15.38 9.71 4.41
CA ASN A 342 -16.79 10.11 4.39
C ASN A 342 -17.13 11.14 5.48
N GLU A 343 -16.36 11.17 6.57
CA GLU A 343 -16.52 12.15 7.64
C GLU A 343 -15.43 13.22 7.54
N HIS A 344 -15.68 14.20 6.68
CA HIS A 344 -14.76 15.31 6.46
C HIS A 344 -15.45 16.67 6.53
N VAL A 345 -14.63 17.69 6.79
CA VAL A 345 -15.00 19.10 6.61
C VAL A 345 -13.96 19.71 5.70
N ILE A 346 -14.42 20.44 4.68
CA ILE A 346 -13.60 21.40 3.94
C ILE A 346 -14.13 22.80 4.21
N SER A 347 -13.22 23.74 4.38
CA SER A 347 -13.49 25.14 4.61
C SER A 347 -12.62 25.95 3.67
N ARG A 348 -13.23 26.77 2.81
CA ARG A 348 -12.51 27.60 1.85
C ARG A 348 -12.28 29.00 2.41
N VAL A 349 -11.34 29.71 1.80
CA VAL A 349 -11.01 31.08 2.17
C VAL A 349 -12.24 31.98 2.04
N LYS A 350 -12.47 32.80 3.06
CA LYS A 350 -13.47 33.89 3.07
C LYS A 350 -12.79 35.27 3.02
N GLU A 351 -11.67 35.43 3.72
CA GLU A 351 -10.85 36.65 3.76
C GLU A 351 -9.46 36.34 3.18
N ASN A 352 -9.28 36.64 1.89
CA ASN A 352 -8.12 36.18 1.14
C ASN A 352 -6.79 36.79 1.57
N GLU A 353 -6.79 38.04 2.03
CA GLU A 353 -5.62 38.73 2.55
C GLU A 353 -5.00 38.07 3.79
N TYR A 354 -5.77 37.19 4.46
CA TYR A 354 -5.34 36.45 5.65
C TYR A 354 -5.25 34.93 5.45
N ALA A 355 -5.29 34.44 4.21
CA ALA A 355 -5.42 33.01 3.94
C ALA A 355 -4.28 32.16 4.53
N ILE A 356 -3.03 32.58 4.38
CA ILE A 356 -1.84 31.85 4.85
C ILE A 356 -1.17 32.61 5.98
N ASN A 357 -0.82 31.93 7.07
CA ASN A 357 -0.10 32.53 8.19
C ASN A 357 1.38 32.11 8.15
N ASN A 358 2.27 33.07 7.89
CA ASN A 358 3.71 32.88 7.73
C ASN A 358 4.52 33.48 8.89
N TRP A 359 3.94 33.78 10.05
CA TRP A 359 4.77 34.32 11.13
C TRP A 359 5.78 33.26 11.61
N SER A 360 7.00 33.71 11.88
CA SER A 360 8.18 32.86 12.10
C SER A 360 8.08 31.90 13.30
N HIS A 361 7.15 32.16 14.23
CA HIS A 361 6.90 31.34 15.42
C HIS A 361 5.72 30.37 15.26
N TYR A 362 5.13 30.25 14.07
CA TYR A 362 4.17 29.21 13.74
C TYR A 362 4.78 28.16 12.81
N GLY A 363 4.31 26.92 12.94
CA GLY A 363 4.44 25.91 11.88
C GLY A 363 3.41 26.15 10.77
N PRO A 364 3.01 25.11 10.02
CA PRO A 364 2.06 25.26 8.91
C PRO A 364 0.68 25.74 9.41
N SER A 365 0.39 27.02 9.20
CA SER A 365 -0.80 27.68 9.77
C SER A 365 -1.58 28.46 8.70
N PHE A 366 -2.89 28.53 8.90
CA PHE A 366 -3.85 29.05 7.93
C PHE A 366 -4.85 29.96 8.61
N GLY A 367 -5.15 31.09 7.97
CA GLY A 367 -6.09 32.07 8.49
C GLY A 367 -5.53 32.86 9.67
N ARG A 368 -6.40 33.67 10.30
CA ARG A 368 -6.06 34.42 11.53
C ARG A 368 -6.17 33.56 12.80
N GLY A 369 -6.18 32.24 12.66
CA GLY A 369 -6.47 31.30 13.74
C GLY A 369 -7.27 30.07 13.32
N ASP A 370 -7.67 29.97 12.05
CA ASP A 370 -8.54 28.91 11.54
C ASP A 370 -7.88 27.51 11.63
N LEU A 371 -6.57 27.44 11.42
CA LEU A 371 -5.72 26.31 11.81
C LEU A 371 -4.36 26.85 12.23
N THR A 372 -4.00 26.67 13.50
CA THR A 372 -2.75 27.19 14.08
C THR A 372 -1.91 26.09 14.67
N ILE A 373 -0.70 25.93 14.14
CA ILE A 373 0.36 25.09 14.72
C ILE A 373 1.35 26.03 15.41
N TYR A 374 1.21 26.17 16.72
CA TYR A 374 1.97 27.12 17.51
C TYR A 374 3.30 26.53 17.94
N GLY A 375 4.37 27.33 17.90
CA GLY A 375 5.66 26.91 18.44
C GLY A 375 6.27 27.86 19.46
N GLY A 376 5.47 28.72 20.09
CA GLY A 376 5.92 29.57 21.20
C GLY A 376 6.08 31.04 20.86
N VAL A 377 6.74 31.78 21.75
CA VAL A 377 6.98 33.23 21.62
C VAL A 377 7.95 33.53 20.47
N GLU A 378 7.96 34.77 19.96
CA GLU A 378 8.76 35.19 18.79
C GLU A 378 10.27 34.89 18.93
N ASP A 379 10.84 35.03 20.13
CA ASP A 379 12.25 34.66 20.43
C ASP A 379 12.45 33.16 20.70
N GLY A 380 11.35 32.40 20.72
CA GLY A 380 11.24 31.01 21.14
C GLY A 380 11.11 29.99 20.01
N CYS A 381 11.38 30.37 18.75
CA CYS A 381 11.22 29.49 17.57
C CYS A 381 12.08 28.19 17.60
N ASN A 382 12.99 28.06 18.57
CA ASN A 382 13.75 26.84 18.85
C ASN A 382 13.01 25.85 19.79
N PHE A 383 11.90 26.27 20.37
CA PHE A 383 11.05 25.44 21.22
C PHE A 383 9.78 25.07 20.46
N TYR A 384 9.19 23.93 20.82
CA TYR A 384 7.90 23.53 20.27
C TYR A 384 6.88 23.50 21.39
N ASP A 385 6.05 24.54 21.45
CA ASP A 385 4.92 24.60 22.36
C ASP A 385 3.74 23.81 21.80
N ASN A 386 3.73 22.52 22.10
CA ASN A 386 2.68 21.62 21.64
C ASN A 386 1.33 21.80 22.37
N SER A 387 1.21 22.72 23.34
CA SER A 387 0.01 22.84 24.18
C SER A 387 -1.00 23.88 23.68
N ASN A 388 -0.57 24.75 22.78
CA ASN A 388 -1.32 25.93 22.36
C ASN A 388 -1.71 25.93 20.87
N ASN A 389 -1.78 24.75 20.24
CA ASN A 389 -2.36 24.64 18.90
C ASN A 389 -3.88 24.78 18.97
N PHE A 390 -4.51 25.48 18.03
CA PHE A 390 -5.96 25.70 18.04
C PHE A 390 -6.56 25.92 16.65
N CYS A 391 -7.88 25.80 16.57
CA CYS A 391 -8.68 26.12 15.40
C CYS A 391 -9.84 27.01 15.84
N SER A 392 -9.95 28.21 15.28
CA SER A 392 -11.06 29.13 15.50
C SER A 392 -11.42 29.80 14.19
N LYS A 393 -12.66 29.61 13.73
CA LYS A 393 -13.13 30.15 12.45
C LYS A 393 -13.13 31.68 12.47
N ARG A 394 -12.31 32.27 11.60
CA ARG A 394 -12.14 33.71 11.40
C ARG A 394 -12.16 34.02 9.92
N SER A 395 -11.12 33.60 9.20
CA SER A 395 -10.87 33.96 7.80
C SER A 395 -11.28 32.90 6.79
N TYR A 396 -11.75 31.73 7.26
CA TYR A 396 -12.33 30.66 6.44
C TYR A 396 -13.83 30.50 6.69
N GLU A 397 -14.53 29.84 5.78
CA GLU A 397 -16.01 29.75 5.76
C GLU A 397 -16.59 28.99 6.97
N ARG A 398 -15.91 27.94 7.42
CA ARG A 398 -16.40 26.94 8.39
C ARG A 398 -15.34 26.58 9.43
N ASN A 399 -15.79 26.21 10.62
CA ASN A 399 -14.96 25.53 11.61
C ASN A 399 -14.61 24.13 11.09
N ILE A 400 -13.34 23.73 11.19
CA ILE A 400 -12.88 22.37 10.88
C ILE A 400 -12.85 21.45 12.11
N ARG A 401 -13.00 22.00 13.32
CA ARG A 401 -13.12 21.22 14.56
C ARG A 401 -14.45 21.47 15.22
N LYS A 402 -14.96 20.45 15.92
CA LYS A 402 -16.17 20.56 16.75
C LYS A 402 -15.95 21.39 18.02
N THR A 403 -14.71 21.50 18.47
CA THR A 403 -14.28 22.23 19.67
C THR A 403 -13.18 23.22 19.33
N GLU A 404 -13.19 24.38 19.99
CA GLU A 404 -12.12 25.37 19.94
C GLU A 404 -11.05 25.13 21.03
N SER A 405 -11.17 24.05 21.80
CA SER A 405 -10.18 23.68 22.81
C SER A 405 -8.82 23.43 22.16
N PRO A 406 -7.71 23.84 22.83
CA PRO A 406 -6.38 23.56 22.34
C PRO A 406 -6.13 22.07 22.12
N PHE A 407 -5.22 21.74 21.21
CA PHE A 407 -4.84 20.37 20.91
C PHE A 407 -3.32 20.19 20.85
N HIS A 408 -2.90 18.94 21.01
CA HIS A 408 -1.52 18.53 20.85
C HIS A 408 -1.37 17.82 19.51
N VAL A 409 -0.27 18.09 18.81
CA VAL A 409 0.13 17.38 17.60
C VAL A 409 0.93 16.14 17.99
N GLU A 410 0.59 15.02 17.37
CA GLU A 410 1.34 13.76 17.44
C GLU A 410 2.37 13.67 16.32
N GLU A 411 1.98 14.07 15.11
CA GLU A 411 2.80 14.10 13.90
C GLU A 411 2.27 15.18 12.97
N TYR A 412 3.14 15.81 12.17
CA TYR A 412 2.68 16.54 10.99
C TYR A 412 3.63 16.38 9.81
N GLU A 413 3.04 16.33 8.63
CA GLU A 413 3.71 16.14 7.34
C GLU A 413 3.36 17.30 6.41
N VAL A 414 4.32 17.75 5.61
CA VAL A 414 4.08 18.74 4.55
C VAL A 414 4.54 18.14 3.23
N PHE A 415 3.64 18.15 2.26
CA PHE A 415 3.87 17.64 0.91
C PHE A 415 3.88 18.78 -0.08
N GLN A 416 4.84 18.82 -0.99
CA GLN A 416 4.72 19.59 -2.22
C GLN A 416 3.94 18.78 -3.24
N ILE A 417 2.96 19.41 -3.90
CA ILE A 417 2.09 18.74 -4.87
C ILE A 417 2.33 19.25 -6.30
N GLY A 418 2.59 18.32 -7.20
CA GLY A 418 2.79 18.56 -8.63
C GLY A 418 1.75 17.83 -9.47
N LYS A 419 1.24 18.48 -10.52
CA LYS A 419 0.41 17.80 -11.54
C LYS A 419 1.32 16.91 -12.38
N LYS A 420 0.99 15.63 -12.48
CA LYS A 420 1.50 14.76 -13.55
C LYS A 420 0.60 14.97 -14.77
N ILE A 421 1.19 15.53 -15.83
CA ILE A 421 0.55 15.74 -17.14
C ILE A 421 0.59 14.43 -17.92
#